data_AF-A0A821RKE8-F1
#
_entry.id   AF-A0A821RKE8-F1
#
_cell.length_a   1.000
_cell.length_b   1.000
_cell.length_c   1.000
_cell.angle_alpha   90.00
_cell.angle_beta   90.00
_cell.angle_gamma   90.00
#
_symmetry.space_group_name_H-M   'P 1'
#
loop_
_entity.id
_entity.type
_entity.pdbx_description
1 polymer ?
#
loop_
_entity_poly.entity_id
_entity_poly.type
_entity_poly.pdbx_seq_one_letter_code
_entity_poly.pdbx_strand_id
1 'polypeptide(L)'
;MYQCKNSSRCIPKSYVGDGIRDCDYEDDEEQSTIDEHCLTDQTNMFFKCQTDNKCIRRNQVENRICDCKADEYGICDDEDLKLHKNRRQITFSTICDGL
;
A
#
# COMPACT_ATOMS: atom_id res chain seq x y z
N MET A 1 -6.57 2.91 20.63
CA MET A 1 -7.91 2.29 20.71
C MET A 1 -8.80 2.81 19.60
N TYR A 2 -9.60 1.93 19.02
CA TYR A 2 -10.78 2.17 18.20
C TYR A 2 -12.00 1.61 18.94
N GLN A 3 -13.14 2.27 18.87
CA GLN A 3 -14.39 1.81 19.49
C GLN A 3 -15.34 1.37 18.38
N CYS A 4 -15.86 0.15 18.47
CA CYS A 4 -16.83 -0.38 17.52
C CYS A 4 -18.10 0.49 17.50
N LYS A 5 -18.71 0.73 16.33
CA LYS A 5 -19.82 1.70 16.21
C LYS A 5 -21.08 1.27 16.97
N ASN A 6 -21.39 -0.03 16.95
CA ASN A 6 -22.59 -0.60 17.58
C ASN A 6 -22.29 -1.40 18.86
N SER A 7 -21.09 -1.28 19.42
CA SER A 7 -20.68 -2.02 20.61
C SER A 7 -19.87 -1.14 21.55
N SER A 8 -19.93 -1.41 22.86
CA SER A 8 -19.05 -0.79 23.85
C SER A 8 -17.63 -1.37 23.82
N ARG A 9 -17.36 -2.28 22.88
CA ARG A 9 -16.07 -2.93 22.68
C ARG A 9 -15.06 -1.95 22.08
N CYS A 10 -13.87 -1.93 22.69
CA CYS A 10 -12.72 -1.17 22.22
C CYS A 10 -11.61 -2.12 21.80
N ILE A 11 -11.06 -1.91 20.61
CA ILE A 11 -9.98 -2.71 20.05
C ILE A 11 -8.72 -1.83 19.85
N PRO A 12 -7.53 -2.43 19.77
CA PRO A 12 -6.34 -1.72 19.30
C PRO A 12 -6.59 -1.12 17.91
N LYS A 13 -6.01 0.06 17.61
CA LYS A 13 -6.12 0.64 16.27
C LYS A 13 -5.45 -0.23 15.19
N SER A 14 -4.54 -1.12 15.60
CA SER A 14 -3.88 -2.08 14.73
C SER A 14 -4.78 -3.22 14.25
N TYR A 15 -5.96 -3.41 14.86
CA TYR A 15 -6.95 -4.43 14.51
C TYR A 15 -8.09 -3.82 13.68
N VAL A 16 -7.89 -2.63 13.12
CA VAL A 16 -8.87 -2.00 12.23
C VAL A 16 -8.34 -2.19 10.81
N GLY A 17 -9.09 -2.93 9.99
CA GLY A 17 -8.75 -3.22 8.60
C GLY A 17 -7.60 -4.23 8.45
N ASP A 18 -7.44 -5.14 9.42
CA ASP A 18 -6.36 -6.14 9.40
C ASP A 18 -6.77 -7.45 8.67
N GLY A 19 -8.02 -7.52 8.21
CA GLY A 19 -8.63 -8.67 7.58
C GLY A 19 -9.34 -9.61 8.57
N ILE A 20 -9.36 -9.27 9.86
CA ILE A 20 -9.94 -10.07 10.93
C ILE A 20 -11.08 -9.29 11.56
N ARG A 21 -12.20 -9.97 11.73
CA ARG A 21 -13.34 -9.41 12.46
C ARG A 21 -13.06 -9.40 13.96
N ASP A 22 -12.66 -8.25 14.47
CA ASP A 22 -12.51 -7.93 15.88
C ASP A 22 -13.73 -7.21 16.46
N CYS A 23 -14.51 -6.47 15.66
CA CYS A 23 -15.80 -5.92 16.07
C CYS A 23 -16.98 -6.88 15.81
N ASP A 24 -17.99 -6.81 16.68
CA ASP A 24 -19.15 -7.70 16.64
C ASP A 24 -19.96 -7.58 15.33
N TYR A 25 -19.85 -6.43 14.67
CA TYR A 25 -20.56 -6.05 13.44
C TYR A 25 -19.63 -5.80 12.24
N GLU A 26 -18.38 -6.25 12.29
CA GLU A 26 -17.39 -6.04 11.21
C GLU A 26 -17.11 -4.55 10.90
N ASP A 27 -17.51 -3.61 11.77
CA ASP A 27 -17.27 -2.17 11.62
C ASP A 27 -15.78 -1.79 11.52
N ASP A 28 -14.91 -2.63 12.06
CA ASP A 28 -13.45 -2.56 11.97
C ASP A 28 -12.92 -2.98 10.60
N GLU A 29 -13.62 -3.90 9.94
CA GLU A 29 -13.27 -4.47 8.64
C GLU A 29 -14.11 -3.88 7.48
N GLU A 30 -15.15 -3.11 7.80
CA GLU A 30 -16.03 -2.40 6.84
C GLU A 30 -15.32 -1.16 6.25
N GLN A 31 -14.01 -1.25 6.03
CA GLN A 31 -13.21 -0.28 5.30
C GLN A 31 -13.41 -0.50 3.80
N SER A 32 -14.62 -0.20 3.33
CA SER A 32 -14.94 -0.06 1.91
C SER A 32 -14.31 1.23 1.35
N THR A 33 -12.98 1.32 1.38
CA THR A 33 -12.07 2.26 0.68
C THR A 33 -10.75 2.35 1.44
N ILE A 34 -9.86 1.37 1.27
CA ILE A 34 -8.42 1.56 1.56
C ILE A 34 -7.84 2.44 0.44
N ASP A 35 -8.25 3.70 0.42
CA ASP A 35 -7.62 4.74 -0.42
C ASP A 35 -7.12 5.92 0.41
N GLU A 36 -7.39 5.95 1.71
CA GLU A 36 -6.89 7.04 2.53
C GLU A 36 -5.61 6.60 3.24
N HIS A 37 -4.54 6.48 2.43
CA HIS A 37 -3.15 6.27 2.82
C HIS A 37 -2.90 4.85 3.40
N CYS A 38 -1.80 4.19 3.03
CA CYS A 38 -1.39 2.91 3.67
C CYS A 38 -1.04 3.19 5.15
N LEU A 39 -2.05 3.46 5.98
CA LEU A 39 -1.95 4.35 7.12
C LEU A 39 -1.26 3.65 8.27
N THR A 40 -0.04 4.15 8.44
CA THR A 40 0.53 4.50 9.73
C THR A 40 0.86 3.30 10.62
N ASP A 41 2.13 2.92 10.49
CA ASP A 41 2.95 2.43 11.59
C ASP A 41 2.89 0.93 11.93
N GLN A 42 3.04 0.09 10.90
CA GLN A 42 3.81 -1.15 11.06
C GLN A 42 4.80 -1.31 9.88
N THR A 43 6.01 -0.83 10.12
CA THR A 43 7.09 -0.40 9.21
C THR A 43 7.66 -1.42 8.20
N ASN A 44 7.02 -2.56 7.95
CA ASN A 44 7.47 -3.52 6.93
C ASN A 44 6.38 -4.46 6.40
N MET A 45 5.10 -4.25 6.73
CA MET A 45 4.08 -5.25 6.37
C MET A 45 3.44 -5.01 4.99
N PHE A 46 3.39 -3.77 4.53
CA PHE A 46 2.72 -3.40 3.27
C PHE A 46 3.66 -2.68 2.30
N PHE A 47 3.51 -2.98 1.01
CA PHE A 47 4.19 -2.34 -0.12
C PHE A 47 3.16 -1.57 -0.93
N LYS A 48 3.48 -0.31 -1.27
CA LYS A 48 2.60 0.54 -2.06
C LYS A 48 3.02 0.50 -3.53
N CYS A 49 2.10 0.06 -4.40
CA CYS A 49 2.24 0.15 -5.85
C CYS A 49 2.31 1.63 -6.26
N GLN A 50 3.27 2.00 -7.10
CA GLN A 50 3.43 3.35 -7.65
C GLN A 50 2.43 3.59 -8.78
N THR A 51 2.15 2.57 -9.58
CA THR A 51 1.32 2.68 -10.79
C THR A 51 -0.17 2.85 -10.48
N ASP A 52 -0.68 2.23 -9.42
CA ASP A 52 -2.12 2.18 -9.11
C ASP A 52 -2.47 2.71 -7.71
N ASN A 53 -1.48 3.20 -6.94
CA ASN A 53 -1.60 3.56 -5.52
C ASN A 53 -2.13 2.46 -4.58
N LYS A 54 -2.49 1.28 -5.10
CA LYS A 54 -2.86 0.07 -4.38
C LYS A 54 -1.78 -0.32 -3.36
N CYS A 55 -2.20 -0.73 -2.16
CA CYS A 55 -1.32 -1.30 -1.15
C CYS A 55 -1.44 -2.84 -1.21
N ILE A 56 -0.31 -3.54 -1.27
CA ILE A 56 -0.23 -5.01 -1.20
C ILE A 56 0.60 -5.42 0.02
N ARG A 57 0.52 -6.68 0.45
CA ARG A 57 1.37 -7.17 1.55
C ARG A 57 2.81 -7.37 1.07
N ARG A 58 3.79 -7.19 1.94
CA ARG A 58 5.22 -7.34 1.56
C ARG A 58 5.60 -8.76 1.17
N ASN A 59 4.88 -9.77 1.67
CA ASN A 59 5.07 -11.16 1.23
C ASN A 59 4.57 -11.42 -0.21
N GLN A 60 3.86 -10.46 -0.80
CA GLN A 60 3.45 -10.47 -2.19
C GLN A 60 4.49 -9.83 -3.12
N VAL A 61 5.54 -9.24 -2.56
CA VAL A 61 6.63 -8.64 -3.35
C VAL A 61 7.61 -9.74 -3.76
N GLU A 62 7.99 -9.78 -5.04
CA GLU A 62 8.84 -10.81 -5.65
C GLU A 62 8.28 -12.25 -5.50
N ASN A 63 6.96 -12.40 -5.50
CA ASN A 63 6.26 -13.68 -5.38
C ASN A 63 5.96 -14.36 -6.74
N ARG A 64 6.39 -13.77 -7.86
CA ARG A 64 6.12 -14.14 -9.27
C ARG A 64 4.68 -13.94 -9.73
N ILE A 65 3.89 -13.21 -8.98
CA ILE A 65 2.50 -12.88 -9.28
C ILE A 65 2.42 -11.36 -9.31
N CYS A 66 1.81 -10.80 -10.35
CA CYS A 66 1.62 -9.37 -10.42
C CYS A 66 0.42 -8.97 -9.56
N ASP A 67 0.67 -8.59 -8.31
CA ASP A 67 -0.36 -8.13 -7.38
C ASP A 67 -0.65 -6.63 -7.57
N CYS A 68 0.31 -5.86 -8.10
CA CYS A 68 0.08 -4.52 -8.62
C CYS A 68 -0.53 -4.55 -10.04
N LYS A 69 -0.94 -3.39 -10.53
CA LYS A 69 -1.35 -3.24 -11.93
C LYS A 69 -0.10 -3.08 -12.79
N ALA A 70 0.07 -3.97 -13.77
CA ALA A 70 1.14 -3.84 -14.75
C ALA A 70 0.96 -2.56 -15.58
N ASP A 71 2.05 -1.85 -15.85
CA ASP A 71 2.04 -0.67 -16.71
C ASP A 71 1.88 -1.04 -18.21
N GLU A 72 1.84 -0.04 -19.09
CA GLU A 72 1.70 -0.23 -20.54
C GLU A 72 2.83 -1.08 -21.16
N TYR A 73 3.96 -1.20 -20.47
CA TYR A 73 5.12 -1.99 -20.88
C TYR A 73 5.14 -3.38 -20.25
N GLY A 74 4.11 -3.74 -19.48
CA GLY A 74 4.01 -5.00 -18.76
C GLY A 74 4.91 -5.06 -17.52
N ILE A 75 5.41 -3.92 -17.04
CA ILE A 75 6.25 -3.86 -15.84
C ILE A 75 5.35 -3.92 -14.63
N CYS A 76 5.68 -4.80 -13.68
CA CYS A 76 4.90 -4.98 -12.48
C CYS A 76 5.64 -4.44 -11.26
N ASP A 77 5.08 -3.43 -10.58
CA ASP A 77 5.76 -2.69 -9.51
C ASP A 77 6.28 -3.58 -8.36
N ASP A 78 5.60 -4.67 -8.04
CA ASP A 78 5.94 -5.61 -6.97
C ASP A 78 6.93 -6.71 -7.40
N GLU A 79 7.02 -7.02 -8.69
CA GLU A 79 7.91 -8.06 -9.23
C GLU A 79 9.18 -7.50 -9.87
N ASP A 80 9.08 -6.31 -10.49
CA ASP A 80 10.14 -5.64 -11.24
C ASP A 80 10.79 -4.50 -10.44
N LEU A 81 11.09 -4.75 -9.16
CA LEU A 81 11.69 -3.76 -8.24
C LEU A 81 12.97 -3.10 -8.79
N LYS A 82 13.74 -3.82 -9.61
CA LYS A 82 15.00 -3.34 -10.22
C LYS A 82 14.77 -2.30 -11.32
N LEU A 83 13.67 -2.40 -12.05
CA LEU A 83 13.31 -1.44 -13.10
C LEU A 83 12.76 -0.14 -12.49
N HIS A 84 12.05 -0.23 -11.36
CA HIS A 84 11.56 0.94 -10.62
C HIS A 84 12.65 1.81 -9.98
N LYS A 85 13.79 1.24 -9.58
CA LYS A 85 14.92 2.04 -9.03
C LYS A 85 15.52 2.99 -10.07
N ASN A 86 15.52 2.62 -11.35
CA ASN A 86 16.05 3.46 -12.43
C ASN A 86 15.10 4.60 -12.82
N ARG A 87 13.78 4.43 -12.63
CA ARG A 87 12.78 5.49 -12.88
C ARG A 87 12.83 6.63 -11.86
N ARG A 88 13.36 6.38 -10.64
CA ARG A 88 13.59 7.42 -9.62
C ARG A 88 14.83 8.28 -9.86
N GLN A 89 15.64 7.94 -10.87
CA GLN A 89 16.91 8.62 -11.15
C GLN A 89 16.93 9.32 -12.51
N ILE A 90 15.77 9.71 -13.04
CA ILE A 90 15.71 10.76 -14.07
C ILE A 90 15.35 12.05 -13.35
N THR A 91 16.29 12.56 -12.54
CA THR A 91 16.38 14.00 -12.38
C THR A 91 16.70 14.52 -13.77
N PHE A 92 15.74 15.16 -14.43
CA PHE A 92 16.10 16.06 -15.52
C PHE A 92 17.07 17.05 -14.91
N SER A 93 18.37 16.82 -15.08
CA SER A 93 19.36 17.85 -14.88
C SER A 93 18.97 18.92 -15.89
N THR A 94 18.28 19.95 -15.40
CA THR A 94 18.09 21.18 -16.14
C THR A 94 19.48 21.59 -16.57
N ILE A 95 19.80 21.38 -17.85
CA ILE A 95 20.97 21.96 -18.47
C ILE A 95 20.63 23.45 -18.49
N CYS A 96 21.07 24.17 -17.46
CA CYS A 96 21.18 25.60 -17.56
C CYS A 96 22.35 25.85 -18.51
N ASP A 97 22.03 26.09 -19.78
CA ASP A 97 22.93 26.75 -20.71
C ASP A 97 23.43 28.04 -20.06
N GLY A 98 24.74 28.15 -19.90
CA GLY A 98 25.33 29.27 -19.19
C GLY A 98 26.84 29.28 -19.25
N LEU A 99 27.39 29.49 -20.46
CA LEU A 99 28.55 30.35 -20.71
C LEU A 99 28.72 30.64 -22.21
#